data_AF-A0A2W6B9Q6-F1
#
_entry.id   AF-A0A2W6B9Q6-F1
#
_cell.length_a   1.000
_cell.length_b   1.000
_cell.length_c   1.000
_cell.angle_alpha   90.00
_cell.angle_beta   90.00
_cell.angle_gamma   90.00
#
_symmetry.space_group_name_H-M   'P 1'
#
loop_
_entity.id
_entity.type
_entity.pdbx_description
1 polymer ?
#
loop_
_entity_poly.entity_id
_entity_poly.type
_entity_poly.pdbx_seq_one_letter_code
_entity_poly.pdbx_strand_id
1 'polypeptide(L)'
;MDLRELGESWNKFGKADPMWAILSLPEAKFGRWDPEEFFANGRAEIADFLTLADRVVGRHGAALRRGRSLDFGCGIGRLTQAMCLHFDRVDGVDIAPSMIDQAREWNTYGDRCEYHLNTVDDLSIFDAASFDFVYTAHVLQHMEQRYQRRYVAEFARILAPGGVAMFELVTVPVVGARSALPDDAFAVTLKLSDVPAQMQPGESALVGVQVRNDGSVPLPAAGDEGWFLVTVANHWRHGNRLAVVDDGRTRLPRDIPPGESLDVELQVTAPPSGGSYRLEVDCVQEGVAWFADRGSRVARADVVVKAPSRLAAFRSRAAPSANVVAAHDSGDAVMEMHGSPEPTVREWIDADGLRLLETLDWDELVGIRSYDWKRRLFLATR
;
A
#
# COMPACT_ATOMS: atom_id res chain seq x y z
N MET A 1 -15.07 3.67 3.85
CA MET A 1 -15.32 3.26 5.25
C MET A 1 -15.36 4.50 6.13
N ASP A 2 -16.32 4.62 7.05
CA ASP A 2 -16.33 5.76 7.98
C ASP A 2 -15.23 5.63 9.06
N LEU A 3 -14.94 6.71 9.80
CA LEU A 3 -13.83 6.71 10.76
C LEU A 3 -14.00 5.67 11.89
N ARG A 4 -15.25 5.38 12.28
CA ARG A 4 -15.53 4.40 13.34
C ARG A 4 -15.23 2.99 12.83
N GLU A 5 -15.74 2.64 11.66
CA GLU A 5 -15.48 1.37 11.00
C GLU A 5 -13.97 1.16 10.75
N LEU A 6 -13.25 2.24 10.40
CA LEU A 6 -11.81 2.23 10.27
C LEU A 6 -11.13 1.88 11.60
N GLY A 7 -11.50 2.57 12.68
CA GLY A 7 -11.00 2.28 14.02
C GLY A 7 -11.28 0.85 14.48
N GLU A 8 -12.47 0.32 14.18
CA GLU A 8 -12.82 -1.07 14.47
C GLU A 8 -11.95 -2.07 13.70
N SER A 9 -11.68 -1.80 12.42
CA SER A 9 -10.80 -2.63 11.59
C SER A 9 -9.36 -2.65 12.11
N TRP A 10 -8.79 -1.49 12.43
CA TRP A 10 -7.45 -1.39 13.01
C TRP A 10 -7.36 -1.99 14.41
N ASN A 11 -8.42 -1.90 15.21
CA ASN A 11 -8.49 -2.56 16.52
C ASN A 11 -8.56 -4.09 16.40
N LYS A 12 -9.14 -4.64 15.32
CA LYS A 12 -9.06 -6.08 15.04
C LYS A 12 -7.64 -6.47 14.65
N PHE A 13 -7.00 -5.72 13.77
CA PHE A 13 -5.60 -5.96 13.39
C PHE A 13 -4.64 -5.89 14.59
N GLY A 14 -4.81 -4.89 15.46
CA GLY A 14 -3.98 -4.74 16.66
C GLY A 14 -4.11 -5.89 17.66
N LYS A 15 -5.27 -6.57 17.71
CA LYS A 15 -5.48 -7.78 18.53
C LYS A 15 -4.93 -9.05 17.89
N ALA A 16 -4.88 -9.10 16.56
CA ALA A 16 -4.55 -10.29 15.80
C ALA A 16 -3.04 -10.41 15.52
N ASP A 17 -2.46 -9.39 14.90
CA ASP A 17 -1.06 -9.36 14.48
C ASP A 17 -0.58 -7.90 14.32
N PRO A 18 -0.34 -7.18 15.44
CA PRO A 18 -0.13 -5.74 15.45
C PRO A 18 1.14 -5.32 14.71
N MET A 19 2.24 -6.05 14.88
CA MET A 19 3.51 -5.72 14.21
C MET A 19 3.40 -5.91 12.71
N TRP A 20 2.73 -6.97 12.25
CA TRP A 20 2.49 -7.16 10.82
C TRP A 20 1.51 -6.12 10.25
N ALA A 21 0.48 -5.73 11.02
CA ALA A 21 -0.44 -4.69 10.59
C ALA A 21 0.24 -3.33 10.41
N ILE A 22 1.25 -3.03 11.25
CA ILE A 22 2.04 -1.79 11.17
C ILE A 22 3.10 -1.85 10.07
N LEU A 23 3.75 -3.01 9.91
CA LEU A 23 4.77 -3.22 8.89
C LEU A 23 4.53 -4.56 8.18
N SER A 24 3.76 -4.50 7.10
CA SER A 24 3.14 -5.65 6.45
C SER A 24 4.05 -6.43 5.49
N LEU A 25 5.23 -6.82 5.97
CA LEU A 25 6.12 -7.72 5.23
C LEU A 25 5.45 -9.12 5.09
N PRO A 26 5.32 -9.68 3.87
CA PRO A 26 4.66 -10.97 3.66
C PRO A 26 5.23 -12.12 4.52
N GLU A 27 6.55 -12.15 4.71
CA GLU A 27 7.28 -13.13 5.50
C GLU A 27 7.05 -13.03 7.01
N ALA A 28 6.67 -11.84 7.49
CA ALA A 28 6.46 -11.54 8.90
C ALA A 28 5.01 -11.79 9.36
N LYS A 29 4.11 -12.14 8.43
CA LYS A 29 2.71 -12.43 8.72
C LYS A 29 2.54 -13.64 9.65
N PHE A 30 1.48 -13.61 10.45
CA PHE A 30 1.12 -14.61 11.45
C PHE A 30 2.05 -14.59 12.66
N GLY A 31 2.33 -13.40 13.17
CA GLY A 31 3.10 -13.16 14.39
C GLY A 31 4.57 -13.55 14.25
N ARG A 32 5.14 -13.42 13.05
CA ARG A 32 6.54 -13.80 12.77
C ARG A 32 7.52 -12.64 12.86
N TRP A 33 7.04 -11.44 13.19
CA TRP A 33 7.90 -10.35 13.57
C TRP A 33 8.68 -10.70 14.83
N ASP A 34 10.00 -10.58 14.78
CA ASP A 34 10.81 -10.47 15.98
C ASP A 34 10.65 -9.03 16.55
N PRO A 35 10.26 -8.87 17.82
CA PRO A 35 10.06 -7.54 18.40
C PRO A 35 11.31 -6.65 18.38
N GLU A 36 12.49 -7.21 18.62
CA GLU A 36 13.72 -6.42 18.66
C GLU A 36 14.06 -5.89 17.27
N GLU A 37 13.95 -6.74 16.25
CA GLU A 37 14.12 -6.36 14.84
C GLU A 37 13.08 -5.32 14.40
N PHE A 38 11.81 -5.49 14.81
CA PHE A 38 10.72 -4.55 14.51
C PHE A 38 11.01 -3.14 15.06
N PHE A 39 11.41 -3.02 16.34
CA PHE A 39 11.78 -1.74 16.92
C PHE A 39 13.13 -1.21 16.39
N ALA A 40 14.06 -2.08 16.03
CA ALA A 40 15.32 -1.68 15.38
C ALA A 40 15.07 -1.05 14.00
N ASN A 41 14.15 -1.61 13.23
CA ASN A 41 13.72 -1.04 11.96
C ASN A 41 13.15 0.38 12.16
N GLY A 42 12.30 0.60 13.18
CA GLY A 42 11.81 1.94 13.51
C GLY A 42 12.91 2.96 13.82
N ARG A 43 13.96 2.53 14.54
CA ARG A 43 15.14 3.39 14.81
C ARG A 43 15.88 3.78 13.55
N ALA A 44 16.09 2.83 12.63
CA ALA A 44 16.75 3.10 11.36
C ALA A 44 15.93 4.09 10.51
N GLU A 45 14.62 3.85 10.40
CA GLU A 45 13.70 4.72 9.66
C GLU A 45 13.75 6.16 10.19
N ILE A 46 13.51 6.36 11.48
CA ILE A 46 13.52 7.71 12.07
C ILE A 46 14.89 8.40 11.91
N ALA A 47 16.01 7.69 12.06
CA ALA A 47 17.33 8.27 11.86
C ALA A 47 17.53 8.77 10.42
N ASP A 48 17.16 7.97 9.42
CA ASP A 48 17.30 8.32 7.99
C ASP A 48 16.38 9.48 7.62
N PHE A 49 15.11 9.42 8.04
CA PHE A 49 14.11 10.42 7.72
C PHE A 49 14.34 11.76 8.45
N LEU A 50 14.91 11.74 9.66
CA LEU A 50 15.32 12.98 10.32
C LEU A 50 16.57 13.59 9.70
N THR A 51 17.52 12.77 9.23
CA THR A 51 18.67 13.24 8.44
C THR A 51 18.21 13.92 7.15
N LEU A 52 17.24 13.31 6.47
CA LEU A 52 16.58 13.90 5.33
C LEU A 52 15.92 15.23 5.70
N ALA A 53 15.09 15.27 6.74
CA ALA A 53 14.41 16.49 7.17
C ALA A 53 15.38 17.62 7.50
N ASP A 54 16.45 17.35 8.25
CA ASP A 54 17.50 18.34 8.56
C ASP A 54 18.14 18.91 7.29
N ARG A 55 18.44 18.05 6.31
CA ARG A 55 18.99 18.48 5.02
C ARG A 55 18.01 19.36 4.24
N VAL A 56 16.73 18.98 4.19
CA VAL A 56 15.70 19.76 3.48
C VAL A 56 15.52 21.12 4.15
N VAL A 57 15.28 21.14 5.45
CA VAL A 57 15.07 22.36 6.25
C VAL A 57 16.30 23.28 6.17
N GLY A 58 17.51 22.71 6.23
CA GLY A 58 18.77 23.44 6.10
C GLY A 58 18.94 24.14 4.74
N ARG A 59 18.53 23.52 3.63
CA ARG A 59 18.53 24.17 2.30
C ARG A 59 17.59 25.38 2.24
N HIS A 60 16.59 25.43 3.11
CA HIS A 60 15.67 26.56 3.26
C HIS A 60 16.08 27.54 4.36
N GLY A 61 17.31 27.46 4.87
CA GLY A 61 17.89 28.44 5.79
C GLY A 61 17.41 28.34 7.25
N ALA A 62 16.88 27.18 7.65
CA ALA A 62 16.39 26.91 9.00
C ALA A 62 17.05 25.65 9.60
N ALA A 63 16.75 25.35 10.86
CA ALA A 63 17.14 24.11 11.53
C ALA A 63 15.90 23.48 12.18
N LEU A 64 15.82 22.14 12.15
CA LEU A 64 14.70 21.43 12.75
C LEU A 64 14.76 21.53 14.28
N ARG A 65 13.66 21.99 14.89
CA ARG A 65 13.54 22.06 16.35
C ARG A 65 13.26 20.67 16.90
N ARG A 66 13.85 20.37 18.06
CA ARG A 66 13.86 19.02 18.67
C ARG A 66 13.14 18.95 20.03
N GLY A 67 12.23 19.88 20.30
CA GLY A 67 11.49 19.92 21.57
C GLY A 67 10.40 18.85 21.62
N ARG A 68 9.28 19.09 20.93
CA ARG A 68 8.11 18.18 20.97
C ARG A 68 7.76 17.64 19.59
N SER A 69 7.53 16.33 19.49
CA SER A 69 7.12 15.70 18.23
C SER A 69 5.87 14.81 18.37
N LEU A 70 5.15 14.65 17.25
CA LEU A 70 3.98 13.79 17.13
C LEU A 70 4.25 12.66 16.14
N ASP A 71 3.92 11.44 16.53
CA ASP A 71 3.79 10.26 15.66
C ASP A 71 2.29 9.97 15.45
N PHE A 72 1.76 10.32 14.27
CA PHE A 72 0.34 10.18 13.95
C PHE A 72 0.08 8.84 13.26
N GLY A 73 -0.74 7.99 13.91
CA GLY A 73 -0.96 6.57 13.63
C GLY A 73 0.19 5.72 14.15
N CYS A 74 0.50 5.87 15.45
CA CYS A 74 1.71 5.33 16.06
C CYS A 74 1.74 3.80 16.19
N GLY A 75 0.60 3.11 16.02
CA GLY A 75 0.47 1.69 16.30
C GLY A 75 0.93 1.36 17.71
N ILE A 76 1.79 0.35 17.83
CA ILE A 76 2.41 -0.06 19.11
C ILE A 76 3.66 0.76 19.49
N GLY A 77 3.88 1.90 18.83
CA GLY A 77 4.94 2.84 19.20
C GLY A 77 6.32 2.55 18.57
N ARG A 78 6.37 1.85 17.43
CA ARG A 78 7.63 1.54 16.71
C ARG A 78 8.44 2.80 16.42
N LEU A 79 7.79 3.80 15.84
CA LEU A 79 8.38 5.05 15.42
C LEU A 79 8.42 6.06 16.57
N THR A 80 7.35 6.13 17.38
CA THR A 80 7.27 7.01 18.56
C THR A 80 8.46 6.83 19.51
N GLN A 81 8.81 5.57 19.84
CA GLN A 81 9.95 5.29 20.71
C GLN A 81 11.29 5.63 20.05
N ALA A 82 11.42 5.43 18.74
CA ALA A 82 12.61 5.83 18.00
C ALA A 82 12.78 7.36 17.99
N MET A 83 11.69 8.12 17.85
CA MET A 83 11.71 9.58 17.92
C MET A 83 12.18 10.11 19.29
N CYS A 84 11.98 9.35 20.38
CA CYS A 84 12.47 9.72 21.72
C CYS A 84 14.00 9.78 21.84
N LEU A 85 14.73 9.26 20.85
CA LEU A 85 16.19 9.40 20.72
C LEU A 85 16.59 10.79 20.21
N HIS A 86 15.65 11.54 19.63
CA HIS A 86 15.92 12.78 18.89
C HIS A 86 15.12 13.98 19.40
N PHE A 87 14.06 13.76 20.19
CA PHE A 87 13.19 14.81 20.72
C PHE A 87 13.08 14.74 22.24
N ASP A 88 12.86 15.88 22.88
CA ASP A 88 12.69 15.97 24.34
C ASP A 88 11.39 15.27 24.81
N ARG A 89 10.32 15.41 24.02
CA ARG A 89 9.02 14.76 24.24
C ARG A 89 8.43 14.26 22.92
N VAL A 90 7.81 13.09 22.96
CA VAL A 90 7.09 12.50 21.84
C VAL A 90 5.70 12.08 22.29
N ASP A 91 4.71 12.43 21.48
CA ASP A 91 3.34 11.95 21.63
C ASP A 91 3.02 11.02 20.45
N GLY A 92 2.49 9.84 20.73
CA GLY A 92 1.95 8.91 19.73
C GLY A 92 0.43 8.96 19.75
N VAL A 93 -0.21 9.03 18.59
CA VAL A 93 -1.67 8.99 18.45
C VAL A 93 -2.07 7.80 17.59
N ASP A 94 -3.07 7.03 18.02
CA ASP A 94 -3.66 5.97 17.23
C ASP A 94 -5.18 5.90 17.45
N ILE A 95 -5.90 5.37 16.47
CA ILE A 95 -7.36 5.20 16.51
C ILE A 95 -7.77 3.89 17.19
N ALA A 96 -6.88 2.90 17.24
CA ALA A 96 -7.15 1.56 17.73
C ALA A 96 -6.77 1.44 19.23
N PRO A 97 -7.74 1.18 20.13
CA PRO A 97 -7.46 0.96 21.54
C PRO A 97 -6.41 -0.14 21.79
N SER A 98 -6.49 -1.26 21.07
CA SER A 98 -5.53 -2.36 21.20
C SER A 98 -4.10 -1.97 20.84
N MET A 99 -3.90 -1.01 19.93
CA MET A 99 -2.58 -0.51 19.57
C MET A 99 -2.02 0.37 20.70
N ILE A 100 -2.85 1.27 21.23
CA ILE A 100 -2.49 2.16 22.34
C ILE A 100 -2.14 1.37 23.61
N ASP A 101 -2.92 0.34 23.94
CA ASP A 101 -2.65 -0.49 25.12
C ASP A 101 -1.28 -1.17 25.00
N GLN A 102 -0.97 -1.73 23.83
CA GLN A 102 0.34 -2.34 23.57
C GLN A 102 1.46 -1.31 23.49
N ALA A 103 1.22 -0.12 22.93
CA ALA A 103 2.22 0.94 22.87
C ALA A 103 2.68 1.34 24.28
N ARG A 104 1.74 1.37 25.24
CA ARG A 104 2.04 1.60 26.67
C ARG A 104 2.83 0.44 27.29
N GLU A 105 2.51 -0.80 26.94
CA GLU A 105 3.25 -1.98 27.41
C GLU A 105 4.70 -2.02 26.90
N TRP A 106 4.91 -1.67 25.63
CA TRP A 106 6.24 -1.62 25.01
C TRP A 106 7.05 -0.37 25.36
N ASN A 107 6.45 0.63 26.02
CA ASN A 107 7.09 1.91 26.29
C ASN A 107 8.28 1.77 27.26
N THR A 108 9.47 2.11 26.76
CA THR A 108 10.71 2.12 27.56
C THR A 108 11.17 3.53 27.97
N TYR A 109 10.42 4.57 27.59
CA TYR A 109 10.80 5.98 27.76
C TYR A 109 10.00 6.72 28.83
N GLY A 110 9.02 6.07 29.47
CA GLY A 110 8.17 6.66 30.50
C GLY A 110 7.44 7.90 29.99
N ASP A 111 7.35 8.94 30.82
CA ASP A 111 6.59 10.18 30.52
C ASP A 111 7.17 11.02 29.36
N ARG A 112 8.35 10.66 28.83
CA ARG A 112 8.85 11.29 27.59
C ARG A 112 8.12 10.80 26.34
N CYS A 113 7.44 9.65 26.42
CA CYS A 113 6.72 9.03 25.33
C CYS A 113 5.29 8.73 25.79
N GLU A 114 4.33 9.56 25.38
CA GLU A 114 2.93 9.42 25.77
C GLU A 114 2.07 8.93 24.59
N TYR A 115 1.06 8.08 24.88
CA TYR A 115 0.20 7.48 23.87
C TYR A 115 -1.27 7.84 24.09
N HIS A 116 -1.89 8.38 23.04
CA HIS A 116 -3.23 8.97 23.05
C HIS A 116 -4.15 8.24 22.08
N LEU A 117 -5.31 7.80 22.60
CA LEU A 117 -6.38 7.26 21.78
C LEU A 117 -7.16 8.41 21.14
N ASN A 118 -7.23 8.45 19.82
CA ASN A 118 -8.00 9.46 19.08
C ASN A 118 -9.02 8.80 18.14
N THR A 119 -10.31 8.93 18.46
CA THR A 119 -11.41 8.27 17.71
C THR A 119 -12.29 9.25 16.93
N VAL A 120 -11.83 10.50 16.82
CA VAL A 120 -12.50 11.60 16.09
C VAL A 120 -11.59 12.08 14.95
N ASP A 121 -12.13 12.82 13.98
CA ASP A 121 -11.41 13.29 12.78
C ASP A 121 -10.72 14.66 12.96
N ASP A 122 -10.20 14.90 14.16
CA ASP A 122 -9.38 16.05 14.49
C ASP A 122 -8.31 15.69 15.54
N LEU A 123 -7.43 16.64 15.90
CA LEU A 123 -6.42 16.51 16.95
C LEU A 123 -6.69 17.51 18.08
N SER A 124 -7.97 17.76 18.41
CA SER A 124 -8.40 18.68 19.47
C SER A 124 -7.89 18.33 20.87
N ILE A 125 -7.38 17.10 21.04
CA ILE A 125 -6.62 16.67 22.22
C ILE A 125 -5.33 17.48 22.44
N PHE A 126 -4.86 18.20 21.41
CA PHE A 126 -3.69 19.06 21.48
C PHE A 126 -4.02 20.52 21.17
N ASP A 127 -3.38 21.40 21.94
CA ASP A 127 -3.39 22.84 21.69
C ASP A 127 -2.71 23.18 20.36
N ALA A 128 -3.12 24.31 19.77
CA ALA A 128 -2.47 24.85 18.59
C ALA A 128 -1.02 25.24 18.89
N ALA A 129 -0.15 25.16 17.88
CA ALA A 129 1.25 25.57 17.97
C ALA A 129 2.07 24.91 19.09
N SER A 130 1.81 23.62 19.36
CA SER A 130 2.42 22.84 20.44
C SER A 130 3.51 21.87 19.99
N PHE A 131 3.65 21.58 18.69
CA PHE A 131 4.64 20.63 18.17
C PHE A 131 5.69 21.28 17.28
N ASP A 132 6.93 20.82 17.39
CA ASP A 132 8.03 21.19 16.51
C ASP A 132 8.09 20.31 15.26
N PHE A 133 7.63 19.07 15.39
CA PHE A 133 7.67 18.08 14.32
C PHE A 133 6.46 17.15 14.36
N VAL A 134 5.86 16.89 13.19
CA VAL A 134 4.82 15.88 13.02
C VAL A 134 5.30 14.88 11.98
N TYR A 135 5.27 13.60 12.33
CA TYR A 135 5.57 12.50 11.42
C TYR A 135 4.39 11.55 11.28
N THR A 136 4.16 11.07 10.06
CA THR A 136 3.21 9.99 9.80
C THR A 136 3.63 9.19 8.57
N ALA A 137 3.61 7.87 8.71
CA ALA A 137 4.04 6.92 7.70
C ALA A 137 3.01 5.78 7.59
N HIS A 138 2.55 5.49 6.38
CA HIS A 138 1.57 4.43 6.09
C HIS A 138 0.20 4.54 6.81
N VAL A 139 -0.26 5.75 7.13
CA VAL A 139 -1.52 5.95 7.89
C VAL A 139 -2.61 6.59 7.05
N LEU A 140 -2.33 7.76 6.47
CA LEU A 140 -3.35 8.57 5.81
C LEU A 140 -4.01 7.84 4.63
N GLN A 141 -3.28 6.96 3.94
CA GLN A 141 -3.80 6.14 2.85
C GLN A 141 -4.93 5.19 3.27
N HIS A 142 -5.11 4.90 4.56
CA HIS A 142 -6.20 4.05 5.03
C HIS A 142 -7.48 4.83 5.36
N MET A 143 -7.47 6.14 5.15
CA MET A 143 -8.59 7.03 5.44
C MET A 143 -9.14 7.64 4.15
N GLU A 144 -10.46 7.82 4.05
CA GLU A 144 -11.05 8.56 2.93
C GLU A 144 -10.46 9.99 2.82
N GLN A 145 -10.40 10.55 1.61
CA GLN A 145 -9.78 11.85 1.33
C GLN A 145 -10.27 12.99 2.25
N ARG A 146 -11.54 12.97 2.66
CA ARG A 146 -12.10 13.97 3.58
C ARG A 146 -11.41 13.98 4.95
N TYR A 147 -11.00 12.81 5.45
CA TYR A 147 -10.26 12.69 6.71
C TYR A 147 -8.80 13.05 6.51
N GLN A 148 -8.20 12.64 5.38
CA GLN A 148 -6.83 13.05 5.02
C GLN A 148 -6.70 14.58 5.00
N ARG A 149 -7.62 15.28 4.31
CA ARG A 149 -7.71 16.75 4.27
C ARG A 149 -7.78 17.36 5.66
N ARG A 150 -8.64 16.82 6.54
CA ARG A 150 -8.85 17.34 7.90
C ARG A 150 -7.60 17.18 8.76
N TYR A 151 -6.95 16.02 8.71
CA TYR A 151 -5.73 15.79 9.46
C TYR A 151 -4.54 16.61 8.96
N VAL A 152 -4.43 16.86 7.65
CA VAL A 152 -3.43 17.81 7.13
C VAL A 152 -3.66 19.22 7.69
N ALA A 153 -4.92 19.65 7.80
CA ALA A 153 -5.28 20.91 8.47
C ALA A 153 -4.88 20.92 9.95
N GLU A 154 -5.10 19.80 10.64
CA GLU A 154 -4.73 19.68 12.05
C GLU A 154 -3.21 19.67 12.26
N PHE A 155 -2.43 19.06 11.36
CA PHE A 155 -0.97 19.16 11.39
C PHE A 155 -0.53 20.62 11.30
N ALA A 156 -1.11 21.39 10.39
CA ALA A 156 -0.86 22.83 10.30
C ALA A 156 -1.24 23.57 11.59
N ARG A 157 -2.39 23.25 12.18
CA ARG A 157 -2.88 23.89 13.42
C ARG A 157 -1.97 23.62 14.61
N ILE A 158 -1.52 22.39 14.82
CA ILE A 158 -0.77 21.99 16.01
C ILE A 158 0.73 22.29 15.90
N LEU A 159 1.27 22.48 14.69
CA LEU A 159 2.69 22.85 14.54
C LEU A 159 2.97 24.26 15.05
N ALA A 160 4.02 24.44 15.84
CA ALA A 160 4.53 25.75 16.20
C ALA A 160 5.07 26.47 14.95
N PRO A 161 5.19 27.82 14.95
CA PRO A 161 5.88 28.54 13.88
C PRO A 161 7.28 27.97 13.63
N GLY A 162 7.61 27.70 12.37
CA GLY A 162 8.85 27.03 11.97
C GLY A 162 8.90 25.52 12.26
N GLY A 163 7.80 24.95 12.78
CA GLY A 163 7.63 23.50 12.92
C GLY A 163 7.45 22.84 11.55
N VAL A 164 7.68 21.53 11.49
CA VAL A 164 7.69 20.76 10.23
C VAL A 164 6.75 19.57 10.31
N ALA A 165 5.88 19.43 9.30
CA ALA A 165 5.14 18.19 9.05
C ALA A 165 5.87 17.40 7.96
N MET A 166 6.10 16.13 8.22
CA MET A 166 6.58 15.16 7.25
C MET A 166 5.58 14.01 7.19
N PHE A 167 4.84 13.93 6.08
CA PHE A 167 3.73 12.98 5.96
C PHE A 167 3.72 12.29 4.61
N GLU A 168 3.38 11.00 4.63
CA GLU A 168 3.23 10.17 3.45
C GLU A 168 1.76 10.09 3.01
N LEU A 169 1.54 10.15 1.70
CA LEU A 169 0.24 9.85 1.07
C LEU A 169 0.43 9.00 -0.18
N VAL A 170 -0.53 8.12 -0.42
CA VAL A 170 -0.74 7.53 -1.73
C VAL A 170 -1.31 8.60 -2.65
N THR A 171 -0.63 8.86 -3.75
CA THR A 171 -1.07 9.80 -4.79
C THR A 171 -1.63 9.09 -6.00
N VAL A 172 -2.71 9.65 -6.53
CA VAL A 172 -3.37 9.21 -7.76
C VAL A 172 -3.37 10.35 -8.78
N PRO A 173 -3.58 10.11 -10.07
CA PRO A 173 -3.79 11.18 -11.03
C PRO A 173 -4.99 12.05 -10.66
N VAL A 174 -4.97 13.33 -11.07
CA VAL A 174 -6.12 14.23 -10.91
C VAL A 174 -7.29 13.65 -11.68
N VAL A 175 -8.40 13.38 -10.99
CA VAL A 175 -9.66 12.96 -11.62
C VAL A 175 -10.16 14.11 -12.49
N GLY A 176 -9.90 14.03 -13.80
CA GLY A 176 -10.20 15.14 -14.72
C GLY A 176 -9.93 14.92 -16.21
N ALA A 177 -9.20 13.88 -16.63
CA ALA A 177 -9.07 13.54 -18.06
C ALA A 177 -9.65 12.17 -18.42
N ARG A 178 -9.57 11.18 -17.51
CA ARG A 178 -10.22 9.86 -17.62
C ARG A 178 -10.78 9.42 -16.26
N SER A 179 -11.73 8.49 -16.26
CA SER A 179 -12.42 7.99 -15.05
C SER A 179 -12.74 6.49 -15.18
N ALA A 180 -13.25 5.88 -14.11
CA ALA A 180 -13.76 4.52 -14.16
C ALA A 180 -14.78 4.35 -15.31
N LEU A 181 -14.69 3.23 -16.02
CA LEU A 181 -15.69 2.87 -17.02
C LEU A 181 -17.07 2.73 -16.34
N PRO A 182 -18.17 3.05 -17.05
CA PRO A 182 -19.50 2.71 -16.54
C PRO A 182 -19.65 1.18 -16.44
N ASP A 183 -20.53 0.70 -15.56
CA ASP A 183 -20.63 -0.74 -15.25
C ASP A 183 -20.89 -1.62 -16.50
N ASP A 184 -21.68 -1.12 -17.44
CA ASP A 184 -22.02 -1.80 -18.69
C ASP A 184 -20.88 -1.84 -19.72
N ALA A 185 -19.78 -1.12 -19.47
CA ALA A 185 -18.59 -1.16 -20.29
C ALA A 185 -17.59 -2.24 -19.87
N PHE A 186 -17.77 -2.87 -18.70
CA PHE A 186 -16.98 -4.03 -18.27
C PHE A 186 -17.46 -5.33 -18.92
N ALA A 187 -17.62 -5.33 -20.25
CA ALA A 187 -18.06 -6.48 -21.02
C ALA A 187 -17.07 -6.76 -22.14
N VAL A 188 -16.40 -7.91 -22.07
CA VAL A 188 -15.45 -8.36 -23.10
C VAL A 188 -15.65 -9.83 -23.44
N THR A 189 -15.34 -10.18 -24.69
CA THR A 189 -15.13 -11.56 -25.10
C THR A 189 -13.65 -11.77 -25.39
N LEU A 190 -13.04 -12.70 -24.65
CA LEU A 190 -11.63 -13.06 -24.78
C LEU A 190 -11.47 -14.41 -25.48
N LYS A 191 -10.53 -14.50 -26.43
CA LYS A 191 -10.12 -15.77 -27.04
C LYS A 191 -8.61 -15.92 -26.94
N LEU A 192 -8.17 -17.08 -26.45
CA LEU A 192 -6.76 -17.40 -26.30
C LEU A 192 -6.27 -18.20 -27.52
N SER A 193 -5.06 -17.90 -27.98
CA SER A 193 -4.30 -18.66 -28.96
C SER A 193 -2.90 -18.95 -28.43
N ASP A 194 -2.25 -19.95 -29.01
CA ASP A 194 -0.84 -20.27 -28.74
C ASP A 194 -0.51 -20.58 -27.27
N VAL A 195 -1.52 -21.00 -26.49
CA VAL A 195 -1.33 -21.40 -25.10
C VAL A 195 -0.49 -22.68 -25.05
N PRO A 196 0.67 -22.68 -24.36
CA PRO A 196 1.48 -23.88 -24.24
C PRO A 196 0.74 -24.93 -23.42
N ALA A 197 0.56 -26.12 -23.97
CA ALA A 197 -0.05 -27.24 -23.24
C ALA A 197 0.81 -27.69 -22.04
N GLN A 198 2.13 -27.43 -22.09
CA GLN A 198 3.10 -27.84 -21.07
C GLN A 198 4.19 -26.77 -20.91
N MET A 199 4.63 -26.56 -19.67
CA MET A 199 5.71 -25.64 -19.31
C MET A 199 6.60 -26.23 -18.21
N GLN A 200 7.80 -25.70 -18.04
CA GLN A 200 8.69 -25.96 -16.90
C GLN A 200 8.43 -24.93 -15.79
N PRO A 201 8.71 -25.25 -14.51
CA PRO A 201 8.61 -24.28 -13.44
C PRO A 201 9.40 -23.00 -13.70
N GLY A 202 8.75 -21.84 -13.63
CA GLY A 202 9.37 -20.54 -13.89
C GLY A 202 9.64 -20.22 -15.37
N GLU A 203 9.25 -21.10 -16.31
CA GLU A 203 9.34 -20.81 -17.74
C GLU A 203 8.37 -19.69 -18.13
N SER A 204 8.78 -18.80 -19.04
CA SER A 204 7.91 -17.77 -19.61
C SER A 204 7.48 -18.13 -21.03
N ALA A 205 6.24 -17.84 -21.39
CA ALA A 205 5.69 -18.02 -22.73
C ALA A 205 4.81 -16.83 -23.13
N LEU A 206 4.68 -16.60 -24.45
CA LEU A 206 3.74 -15.63 -25.01
C LEU A 206 2.44 -16.33 -25.38
N VAL A 207 1.32 -15.81 -24.88
CA VAL A 207 -0.03 -16.26 -25.17
C VAL A 207 -0.73 -15.18 -25.99
N GLY A 208 -1.28 -15.55 -27.14
CA GLY A 208 -2.10 -14.64 -27.94
C GLY A 208 -3.47 -14.46 -27.30
N VAL A 209 -3.93 -13.22 -27.20
CA VAL A 209 -5.24 -12.87 -26.64
C VAL A 209 -5.97 -11.94 -27.59
N GLN A 210 -7.06 -12.43 -28.18
CA GLN A 210 -8.01 -11.59 -28.88
C GLN A 210 -9.01 -11.01 -27.89
N VAL A 211 -9.02 -9.68 -27.78
CA VAL A 211 -9.94 -8.92 -26.93
C VAL A 211 -11.02 -8.31 -27.82
N ARG A 212 -12.27 -8.73 -27.65
CA ARG A 212 -13.43 -8.04 -28.26
C ARG A 212 -14.15 -7.22 -27.21
N ASN A 213 -14.37 -5.93 -27.49
CA ASN A 213 -15.16 -5.05 -26.64
C ASN A 213 -16.65 -5.30 -26.88
N ASP A 214 -17.34 -5.84 -25.88
CA ASP A 214 -18.79 -6.06 -25.86
C ASP A 214 -19.54 -4.98 -25.06
N GLY A 215 -18.82 -4.02 -24.49
CA GLY A 215 -19.34 -2.92 -23.71
C GLY A 215 -19.86 -1.76 -24.54
N SER A 216 -20.37 -0.74 -23.85
CA SER A 216 -21.04 0.42 -24.46
C SER A 216 -20.12 1.57 -24.86
N VAL A 217 -18.88 1.60 -24.38
CA VAL A 217 -17.89 2.66 -24.66
C VAL A 217 -16.53 2.08 -25.08
N PRO A 218 -15.63 2.88 -25.71
CA PRO A 218 -14.30 2.41 -26.07
C PRO A 218 -13.48 1.98 -24.84
N LEU A 219 -12.74 0.87 -24.96
CA LEU A 219 -11.75 0.47 -23.95
C LEU A 219 -10.49 1.32 -24.14
N PRO A 220 -10.09 2.13 -23.16
CA PRO A 220 -8.92 3.00 -23.28
C PRO A 220 -7.60 2.21 -23.23
N ALA A 221 -6.72 2.38 -24.20
CA ALA A 221 -5.35 1.84 -24.19
C ALA A 221 -4.34 2.74 -23.47
N ALA A 222 -4.66 4.03 -23.38
CA ALA A 222 -3.88 5.01 -22.65
C ALA A 222 -4.60 5.41 -21.36
N GLY A 223 -3.84 5.89 -20.41
CA GLY A 223 -4.32 6.25 -19.09
C GLY A 223 -3.49 7.39 -18.53
N ASP A 224 -4.02 8.12 -17.57
CA ASP A 224 -3.29 9.20 -16.90
C ASP A 224 -2.22 8.56 -16.01
N GLU A 225 -0.94 8.69 -16.38
CA GLU A 225 0.20 8.01 -15.72
C GLU A 225 0.03 6.48 -15.55
N GLY A 226 -0.73 5.82 -16.43
CA GLY A 226 -0.98 4.38 -16.34
C GLY A 226 -2.31 3.98 -15.66
N TRP A 227 -3.08 4.94 -15.15
CA TRP A 227 -4.39 4.72 -14.54
C TRP A 227 -5.52 4.76 -15.55
N PHE A 228 -6.61 4.03 -15.28
CA PHE A 228 -7.83 3.97 -16.10
C PHE A 228 -7.67 3.36 -17.50
N LEU A 229 -6.46 3.04 -17.95
CA LEU A 229 -6.30 2.22 -19.15
C LEU A 229 -6.74 0.79 -18.87
N VAL A 230 -7.08 0.08 -19.93
CA VAL A 230 -7.40 -1.34 -19.89
C VAL A 230 -6.14 -2.12 -20.27
N THR A 231 -5.80 -3.10 -19.43
CA THR A 231 -4.76 -4.10 -19.70
C THR A 231 -5.38 -5.49 -19.79
N VAL A 232 -4.59 -6.43 -20.32
CA VAL A 232 -4.87 -7.86 -20.24
C VAL A 232 -3.88 -8.46 -19.24
N ALA A 233 -4.39 -9.21 -18.27
CA ALA A 233 -3.59 -9.82 -17.22
C ALA A 233 -4.08 -11.23 -16.90
N ASN A 234 -3.32 -11.96 -16.07
CA ASN A 234 -3.66 -13.33 -15.73
C ASN A 234 -3.52 -13.71 -14.26
N HIS A 235 -4.17 -14.82 -13.93
CA HIS A 235 -3.93 -15.58 -12.71
C HIS A 235 -3.72 -17.06 -13.03
N TRP A 236 -2.97 -17.75 -12.18
CA TRP A 236 -2.83 -19.19 -12.21
C TRP A 236 -3.63 -19.82 -11.08
N ARG A 237 -4.44 -20.83 -11.40
CA ARG A 237 -5.17 -21.63 -10.41
C ARG A 237 -4.70 -23.07 -10.37
N HIS A 238 -4.63 -23.64 -9.18
CA HIS A 238 -4.47 -25.07 -8.95
C HIS A 238 -5.74 -25.60 -8.26
N GLY A 239 -6.60 -26.27 -9.02
CA GLY A 239 -7.96 -26.57 -8.59
C GLY A 239 -8.74 -25.27 -8.30
N ASN A 240 -9.33 -25.16 -7.11
CA ASN A 240 -10.06 -23.95 -6.69
C ASN A 240 -9.17 -22.90 -6.00
N ARG A 241 -7.86 -23.16 -5.83
CA ARG A 241 -6.93 -22.24 -5.16
C ARG A 241 -6.19 -21.38 -6.17
N LEU A 242 -6.05 -20.10 -5.85
CA LEU A 242 -5.13 -19.19 -6.56
C LEU A 242 -3.70 -19.63 -6.22
N ALA A 243 -2.89 -19.90 -7.25
CA ALA A 243 -1.53 -20.41 -7.11
C ALA A 243 -0.48 -19.32 -7.35
N VAL A 244 -0.67 -18.52 -8.39
CA VAL A 244 0.12 -17.31 -8.70
C VAL A 244 -0.87 -16.25 -9.17
N VAL A 245 -0.64 -15.00 -8.75
CA VAL A 245 -1.53 -13.88 -9.01
C VAL A 245 -0.77 -12.88 -9.85
N ASP A 246 -1.32 -12.49 -11.00
CA ASP A 246 -0.94 -11.25 -11.70
C ASP A 246 0.54 -11.20 -12.09
N ASP A 247 1.06 -12.30 -12.65
CA ASP A 247 2.44 -12.39 -13.12
C ASP A 247 2.64 -11.83 -14.53
N GLY A 248 1.61 -11.87 -15.38
CA GLY A 248 1.61 -11.28 -16.72
C GLY A 248 0.64 -10.11 -16.82
N ARG A 249 1.10 -8.98 -17.38
CA ARG A 249 0.26 -7.80 -17.68
C ARG A 249 0.73 -7.09 -18.94
N THR A 250 -0.16 -6.95 -19.93
CA THR A 250 0.11 -6.30 -21.23
C THR A 250 -0.87 -5.15 -21.47
N ARG A 251 -0.36 -4.02 -21.97
CA ARG A 251 -1.18 -2.87 -22.40
C ARG A 251 -1.79 -3.10 -23.77
N LEU A 252 -3.00 -2.55 -23.98
CA LEU A 252 -3.59 -2.48 -25.31
C LEU A 252 -2.75 -1.52 -26.20
N PRO A 253 -2.45 -1.87 -27.46
CA PRO A 253 -1.75 -0.97 -28.39
C PRO A 253 -2.56 0.27 -28.81
N ARG A 254 -3.88 0.19 -28.78
CA ARG A 254 -4.82 1.25 -29.15
C ARG A 254 -6.17 1.05 -28.45
N ASP A 255 -6.97 2.11 -28.36
CA ASP A 255 -8.33 2.01 -27.85
C ASP A 255 -9.14 1.00 -28.69
N ILE A 256 -10.04 0.26 -28.04
CA ILE A 256 -10.93 -0.71 -28.69
C ILE A 256 -12.36 -0.18 -28.64
N PRO A 257 -12.91 0.37 -29.74
CA PRO A 257 -14.30 0.79 -29.82
C PRO A 257 -15.30 -0.35 -29.55
N PRO A 258 -16.55 -0.04 -29.11
CA PRO A 258 -17.61 -1.04 -28.96
C PRO A 258 -17.79 -1.91 -30.21
N GLY A 259 -17.82 -3.22 -30.02
CA GLY A 259 -17.99 -4.22 -31.09
C GLY A 259 -16.72 -4.61 -31.83
N GLU A 260 -15.60 -3.88 -31.68
CA GLU A 260 -14.32 -4.21 -32.30
C GLU A 260 -13.50 -5.23 -31.50
N SER A 261 -12.55 -5.87 -32.20
CA SER A 261 -11.55 -6.75 -31.61
C SER A 261 -10.13 -6.25 -31.84
N LEU A 262 -9.23 -6.58 -30.91
CA LEU A 262 -7.79 -6.33 -30.99
C LEU A 262 -7.03 -7.54 -30.46
N ASP A 263 -6.00 -7.98 -31.16
CA ASP A 263 -5.10 -9.03 -30.70
C ASP A 263 -3.92 -8.43 -29.93
N VAL A 264 -3.59 -9.02 -28.78
CA VAL A 264 -2.44 -8.65 -27.94
C VAL A 264 -1.68 -9.90 -27.50
N GLU A 265 -0.40 -9.75 -27.19
CA GLU A 265 0.44 -10.84 -26.66
C GLU A 265 0.64 -10.65 -25.14
N LEU A 266 0.26 -11.67 -24.38
CA LEU A 266 0.45 -11.71 -22.93
C LEU A 266 1.62 -12.63 -22.59
N GLN A 267 2.66 -12.09 -21.97
CA GLN A 267 3.72 -12.92 -21.39
C GLN A 267 3.25 -13.49 -20.05
N VAL A 268 3.29 -14.82 -19.91
CA VAL A 268 2.93 -15.53 -18.66
C VAL A 268 4.12 -16.34 -18.17
N THR A 269 4.24 -16.51 -16.84
CA THR A 269 5.29 -17.30 -16.20
C THR A 269 4.70 -18.48 -15.43
N ALA A 270 5.15 -19.69 -15.74
CA ALA A 270 4.64 -20.90 -15.11
C ALA A 270 4.92 -20.96 -13.60
N PRO A 271 3.96 -21.43 -12.78
CA PRO A 271 4.14 -21.63 -11.34
C PRO A 271 5.41 -22.43 -10.96
N PRO A 272 6.00 -22.18 -9.78
CA PRO A 272 7.28 -22.77 -9.37
C PRO A 272 7.21 -24.26 -9.01
N SER A 273 6.00 -24.83 -8.87
CA SER A 273 5.78 -26.23 -8.55
C SER A 273 5.08 -26.95 -9.69
N GLY A 274 5.50 -28.19 -9.95
CA GLY A 274 4.86 -29.04 -10.96
C GLY A 274 3.43 -29.41 -10.59
N GLY A 275 2.56 -29.51 -11.58
CA GLY A 275 1.13 -29.78 -11.39
C GLY A 275 0.29 -29.42 -12.60
N SER A 276 -1.01 -29.68 -12.51
CA SER A 276 -2.00 -29.23 -13.49
C SER A 276 -2.58 -27.90 -13.03
N TYR A 277 -2.44 -26.88 -13.85
CA TYR A 277 -2.90 -25.53 -13.57
C TYR A 277 -3.90 -25.07 -14.61
N ARG A 278 -4.71 -24.11 -14.20
CA ARG A 278 -5.58 -23.35 -15.08
C ARG A 278 -5.06 -21.92 -15.17
N LEU A 279 -4.70 -21.52 -16.38
CA LEU A 279 -4.43 -20.13 -16.73
C LEU A 279 -5.77 -19.42 -16.91
N GLU A 280 -6.02 -18.41 -16.10
CA GLU A 280 -7.18 -17.52 -16.17
C GLU A 280 -6.71 -16.17 -16.71
N VAL A 281 -7.24 -15.73 -17.85
CA VAL A 281 -6.90 -14.45 -18.48
C VAL A 281 -8.13 -13.56 -18.46
N ASP A 282 -7.95 -12.31 -18.07
CA ASP A 282 -9.00 -11.31 -17.99
C ASP A 282 -8.49 -9.90 -18.35
N CYS A 283 -9.41 -8.98 -18.61
CA CYS A 283 -9.12 -7.56 -18.71
C CYS A 283 -9.19 -6.88 -17.35
N VAL A 284 -8.38 -5.84 -17.16
CA VAL A 284 -8.39 -5.00 -15.96
C VAL A 284 -8.44 -3.56 -16.40
N GLN A 285 -9.35 -2.77 -15.83
CA GLN A 285 -9.18 -1.33 -15.85
C GLN A 285 -8.27 -0.94 -14.69
N GLU A 286 -7.07 -0.46 -15.01
CA GLU A 286 -6.01 -0.16 -14.04
C GLU A 286 -6.50 0.81 -12.97
N GLY A 287 -6.34 0.41 -11.70
CA GLY A 287 -6.79 1.18 -10.55
C GLY A 287 -8.30 1.16 -10.28
N VAL A 288 -9.07 0.35 -11.01
CA VAL A 288 -10.54 0.31 -10.89
C VAL A 288 -11.06 -1.08 -10.56
N ALA A 289 -10.98 -2.04 -11.49
CA ALA A 289 -11.54 -3.38 -11.31
C ALA A 289 -11.08 -4.37 -12.39
N TRP A 290 -11.10 -5.66 -12.05
CA TRP A 290 -11.11 -6.72 -13.05
C TRP A 290 -12.48 -6.77 -13.73
N PHE A 291 -12.50 -7.11 -15.02
CA PHE A 291 -13.76 -7.20 -15.77
C PHE A 291 -14.64 -8.33 -15.24
N ALA A 292 -14.04 -9.42 -14.75
CA ALA A 292 -14.77 -10.50 -14.08
C ALA A 292 -15.52 -10.06 -12.82
N ASP A 293 -14.98 -9.11 -12.05
CA ASP A 293 -15.64 -8.58 -10.84
C ASP A 293 -16.93 -7.81 -11.18
N ARG A 294 -17.04 -7.36 -12.44
CA ARG A 294 -18.21 -6.69 -13.01
C ARG A 294 -19.05 -7.59 -13.92
N GLY A 295 -18.79 -8.90 -13.89
CA GLY A 295 -19.61 -9.91 -14.55
C GLY A 295 -19.15 -10.35 -15.95
N SER A 296 -18.01 -9.84 -16.44
CA SER A 296 -17.41 -10.35 -17.66
C SER A 296 -16.91 -11.79 -17.50
N ARG A 297 -16.75 -12.51 -18.62
CA ARG A 297 -16.28 -13.90 -18.61
C ARG A 297 -14.76 -13.97 -18.75
N VAL A 298 -14.11 -14.59 -17.76
CA VAL A 298 -12.70 -14.96 -17.79
C VAL A 298 -12.42 -16.02 -18.86
N ALA A 299 -11.38 -15.81 -19.67
CA ALA A 299 -10.86 -16.82 -20.58
C ALA A 299 -9.95 -17.81 -19.85
N ARG A 300 -10.03 -19.09 -20.21
CA ARG A 300 -9.38 -20.18 -19.47
C ARG A 300 -8.67 -21.14 -20.40
N ALA A 301 -7.51 -21.60 -19.98
CA ALA A 301 -6.80 -22.71 -20.60
C ALA A 301 -6.12 -23.58 -19.54
N ASP A 302 -6.08 -24.89 -19.75
CA ASP A 302 -5.40 -25.82 -18.85
C ASP A 302 -3.96 -26.04 -19.34
N VAL A 303 -3.00 -25.95 -18.42
CA VAL A 303 -1.56 -26.06 -18.68
C VAL A 303 -0.92 -26.98 -17.65
N VAL A 304 -0.04 -27.87 -18.10
CA VAL A 304 0.69 -28.78 -17.20
C VAL A 304 2.11 -28.26 -16.97
N VAL A 305 2.43 -27.96 -15.71
CA VAL A 305 3.80 -27.62 -15.32
C VAL A 305 4.54 -28.91 -14.96
N LYS A 306 5.54 -29.28 -15.77
CA LYS A 306 6.36 -30.47 -15.56
C LYS A 306 7.57 -30.14 -14.71
N ALA A 307 7.50 -30.47 -13.42
CA ALA A 307 8.71 -30.49 -12.60
C ALA A 307 9.68 -31.57 -13.14
N PRO A 308 11.00 -31.29 -13.17
CA PRO A 308 11.98 -32.33 -13.48
C PRO A 308 11.80 -33.50 -12.52
N SER A 309 11.86 -34.73 -13.04
CA SER A 309 11.69 -35.95 -12.25
C SER A 309 12.73 -35.98 -11.12
N ARG A 310 12.24 -35.94 -9.87
CA ARG A 310 13.07 -36.07 -8.67
C ARG A 310 13.54 -37.52 -8.51
N LEU A 311 14.55 -37.89 -9.30
CA LEU A 311 15.41 -39.06 -9.08
C LEU A 311 16.86 -38.62 -8.83
N ALA A 312 17.10 -37.44 -8.25
CA ALA A 312 18.44 -37.00 -7.83
C ALA A 312 18.39 -35.74 -6.95
N ALA A 313 17.85 -35.80 -5.73
CA ALA A 313 18.16 -34.83 -4.67
C ALA A 313 17.47 -35.23 -3.36
N PHE A 314 17.93 -36.31 -2.74
CA PHE A 314 17.72 -36.54 -1.31
C PHE A 314 19.09 -36.65 -0.67
N ARG A 315 19.56 -35.55 -0.06
CA ARG A 315 20.39 -35.57 1.15
C ARG A 315 20.50 -34.16 1.77
N SER A 316 20.12 -34.13 3.04
CA SER A 316 20.38 -33.16 4.11
C SER A 316 19.82 -31.73 4.01
N ARG A 317 18.84 -31.43 4.88
CA ARG A 317 19.09 -30.56 6.05
C ARG A 317 18.00 -30.72 7.12
N ALA A 318 18.43 -30.64 8.37
CA ALA A 318 17.63 -30.72 9.58
C ALA A 318 16.78 -29.45 9.77
N ALA A 319 15.61 -29.62 10.40
CA ALA A 319 14.70 -28.54 10.76
C ALA A 319 15.07 -27.91 12.11
N PRO A 320 14.93 -26.58 12.29
CA PRO A 320 14.75 -25.99 13.60
C PRO A 320 13.27 -25.98 14.00
N SER A 321 13.05 -26.16 15.30
CA SER A 321 11.77 -26.20 16.01
C SER A 321 11.06 -24.84 16.02
N ALA A 322 9.77 -24.84 15.69
CA ALA A 322 8.89 -23.68 15.84
C ALA A 322 8.11 -23.78 17.16
N ASN A 323 8.23 -22.76 18.01
CA ASN A 323 7.13 -22.39 18.90
C ASN A 323 6.23 -21.47 18.09
N VAL A 324 5.16 -22.02 17.54
CA VAL A 324 4.08 -21.26 16.90
C VAL A 324 3.14 -20.82 18.01
N VAL A 325 3.17 -19.54 18.39
CA VAL A 325 2.02 -18.92 19.06
C VAL A 325 1.01 -18.62 17.96
N ALA A 326 -0.21 -19.15 18.09
CA ALA A 326 -1.23 -19.02 17.07
C ALA A 326 -1.69 -17.55 16.95
N ALA A 327 -1.31 -16.87 15.87
CA ALA A 327 -1.95 -15.63 15.45
C ALA A 327 -3.41 -15.93 15.05
N HIS A 328 -4.34 -15.17 15.60
CA HIS A 328 -5.75 -15.27 15.26
C HIS A 328 -6.02 -14.58 13.91
N ASP A 329 -6.90 -15.17 13.10
CA ASP A 329 -7.38 -14.60 11.83
C ASP A 329 -8.05 -13.24 12.08
N SER A 330 -7.69 -12.21 11.32
CA SER A 330 -8.27 -10.86 11.42
C SER A 330 -9.74 -10.80 10.99
N GLY A 331 -10.28 -11.90 10.45
CA GLY A 331 -11.67 -12.01 10.02
C GLY A 331 -12.00 -11.00 8.93
N ASP A 332 -13.18 -10.38 8.99
CA ASP A 332 -13.68 -9.41 8.00
C ASP A 332 -13.03 -8.01 8.09
N ALA A 333 -11.87 -7.87 8.74
CA ALA A 333 -11.16 -6.58 8.81
C ALA A 333 -10.60 -6.20 7.43
N VAL A 334 -10.83 -4.96 7.00
CA VAL A 334 -10.40 -4.46 5.68
C VAL A 334 -9.33 -3.40 5.85
N MET A 335 -8.23 -3.55 5.11
CA MET A 335 -7.18 -2.56 4.99
C MET A 335 -7.37 -1.80 3.67
N GLU A 336 -8.32 -0.87 3.63
CA GLU A 336 -8.62 -0.07 2.44
C GLU A 336 -7.46 0.88 2.11
N MET A 337 -7.25 1.18 0.83
CA MET A 337 -6.33 2.22 0.40
C MET A 337 -7.08 3.31 -0.39
N HIS A 338 -6.81 4.55 -0.03
CA HIS A 338 -7.42 5.76 -0.56
C HIS A 338 -6.30 6.69 -1.03
N GLY A 339 -6.24 6.90 -2.35
CA GLY A 339 -5.30 7.84 -2.95
C GLY A 339 -5.87 9.26 -3.03
N SER A 340 -5.01 10.26 -2.94
CA SER A 340 -5.34 11.69 -3.16
C SER A 340 -4.46 12.29 -4.25
N PRO A 341 -4.99 13.06 -5.21
CA PRO A 341 -4.14 13.67 -6.22
C PRO A 341 -3.06 14.58 -5.65
N GLU A 342 -1.82 14.46 -6.13
CA GLU A 342 -0.69 15.26 -5.64
C GLU A 342 -0.97 16.78 -5.69
N PRO A 343 -1.57 17.33 -6.78
CA PRO A 343 -1.95 18.75 -6.81
C PRO A 343 -2.97 19.13 -5.72
N THR A 344 -3.94 18.26 -5.46
CA THR A 344 -4.94 18.46 -4.40
C THR A 344 -4.29 18.49 -3.01
N VAL A 345 -3.31 17.61 -2.74
CA VAL A 345 -2.56 17.63 -1.48
C VAL A 345 -1.76 18.93 -1.34
N ARG A 346 -1.13 19.42 -2.42
CA ARG A 346 -0.41 20.71 -2.41
C ARG A 346 -1.34 21.88 -2.10
N GLU A 347 -2.55 21.88 -2.68
CA GLU A 347 -3.58 22.88 -2.36
C GLU A 347 -3.98 22.84 -0.88
N TRP A 348 -4.07 21.67 -0.26
CA TRP A 348 -4.37 21.57 1.19
C TRP A 348 -3.28 22.19 2.04
N ILE A 349 -2.01 21.88 1.74
CA ILE A 349 -0.84 22.44 2.42
C ILE A 349 -0.89 23.97 2.37
N ASP A 350 -1.05 24.53 1.17
CA ASP A 350 -1.08 25.98 0.98
C ASP A 350 -2.31 26.63 1.65
N ALA A 351 -3.49 26.00 1.56
CA ALA A 351 -4.73 26.52 2.14
C ALA A 351 -4.70 26.60 3.68
N ASP A 352 -3.95 25.71 4.34
CA ASP A 352 -3.83 25.67 5.80
C ASP A 352 -2.63 26.46 6.33
N GLY A 353 -1.96 27.24 5.48
CA GLY A 353 -0.87 28.12 5.88
C GLY A 353 0.45 27.38 6.13
N LEU A 354 0.61 26.17 5.60
CA LEU A 354 1.90 25.52 5.50
C LEU A 354 2.59 25.94 4.19
N ARG A 355 3.92 25.97 4.22
CA ARG A 355 4.77 26.12 3.04
C ARG A 355 5.44 24.80 2.73
N LEU A 356 5.18 24.25 1.55
CA LEU A 356 5.87 23.06 1.08
C LEU A 356 7.37 23.33 0.89
N LEU A 357 8.20 22.46 1.47
CA LEU A 357 9.66 22.49 1.33
C LEU A 357 10.15 21.55 0.24
N GLU A 358 9.60 20.32 0.19
CA GLU A 358 9.96 19.31 -0.80
C GLU A 358 8.88 18.22 -0.91
N THR A 359 8.82 17.59 -2.08
CA THR A 359 8.05 16.36 -2.33
C THR A 359 9.01 15.31 -2.87
N LEU A 360 9.00 14.12 -2.29
CA LEU A 360 9.90 13.03 -2.64
C LEU A 360 9.09 11.78 -3.01
N ASP A 361 9.66 10.97 -3.89
CA ASP A 361 9.09 9.66 -4.22
C ASP A 361 9.49 8.65 -3.14
N TRP A 362 8.49 8.03 -2.49
CA TRP A 362 8.76 7.12 -1.37
C TRP A 362 9.47 5.85 -1.84
N ASP A 363 9.09 5.30 -3.00
CA ASP A 363 9.64 4.05 -3.51
C ASP A 363 11.11 4.21 -3.91
N GLU A 364 11.48 5.39 -4.43
CA GLU A 364 12.89 5.74 -4.68
C GLU A 364 13.69 5.89 -3.39
N LEU A 365 13.08 6.41 -2.32
CA LEU A 365 13.75 6.59 -1.02
C LEU A 365 14.03 5.26 -0.32
N VAL A 366 13.07 4.32 -0.33
CA VAL A 366 13.18 3.06 0.42
C VAL A 366 13.71 1.89 -0.45
N GLY A 367 13.92 2.12 -1.75
CA GLY A 367 14.48 1.12 -2.67
C GLY A 367 13.55 -0.07 -2.95
N ILE A 368 12.27 0.05 -2.62
CA ILE A 368 11.24 -0.98 -2.81
C ILE A 368 10.13 -0.37 -3.66
N ARG A 369 9.96 -0.87 -4.88
CA ARG A 369 8.71 -0.64 -5.64
C ARG A 369 7.60 -1.44 -4.98
N SER A 370 6.57 -0.78 -4.47
CA SER A 370 5.38 -1.48 -3.97
C SER A 370 4.16 -1.11 -4.80
N TYR A 371 3.60 -2.12 -5.50
CA TYR A 371 2.26 -2.13 -6.12
C TYR A 371 1.91 -0.91 -7.01
N ASP A 372 0.72 -0.93 -7.63
CA ASP A 372 0.26 0.08 -8.61
C ASP A 372 0.07 1.50 -8.05
N TRP A 373 0.44 1.76 -6.78
CA TRP A 373 0.14 3.00 -6.06
C TRP A 373 1.39 3.85 -5.84
N LYS A 374 1.40 5.06 -6.40
CA LYS A 374 2.53 5.98 -6.26
C LYS A 374 2.50 6.70 -4.92
N ARG A 375 3.49 6.46 -4.07
CA ARG A 375 3.59 7.06 -2.73
C ARG A 375 4.49 8.29 -2.75
N ARG A 376 4.02 9.37 -2.12
CA ARG A 376 4.76 10.63 -2.00
C ARG A 376 4.95 11.00 -0.55
N LEU A 377 6.16 11.44 -0.24
CA LEU A 377 6.48 12.08 1.02
C LEU A 377 6.45 13.60 0.85
N PHE A 378 5.69 14.28 1.69
CA PHE A 378 5.61 15.73 1.72
C PHE A 378 6.33 16.24 2.96
N LEU A 379 7.26 17.17 2.78
CA LEU A 379 7.83 17.96 3.88
C LEU A 379 7.32 19.39 3.74
N ALA A 380 6.59 19.87 4.74
CA ALA A 380 6.04 21.22 4.78
C ALA A 380 6.31 21.87 6.14
N THR A 381 6.46 23.18 6.18
CA THR A 381 6.73 23.95 7.41
C THR A 381 5.65 25.00 7.64
N ARG A 382 5.36 25.30 8.90
CA ARG A 382 4.43 26.37 9.28
C ARG A 382 5.08 27.74 9.33
#